data_AF-A0A1H8ASA8-F1
#
_entry.id   AF-A0A1H8ASA8-F1
#
_cell.length_a   1.000
_cell.length_b   1.000
_cell.length_c   1.000
_cell.angle_alpha   90.00
_cell.angle_beta   90.00
_cell.angle_gamma   90.00
#
_symmetry.space_group_name_H-M   'P 1'
#
loop_
_entity.id
_entity.type
_entity.pdbx_description
1 polymer ?
#
loop_
_entity_poly.entity_id
_entity_poly.type
_entity_poly.pdbx_seq_one_letter_code
_entity_poly.pdbx_strand_id
1 'polypeptide(L)'
;MEIKKGFIEISEEECRLIVDERFLLINFPVKKAIKVYSYYEKLKNKEKESLTSEIQKTIVFSKESLSLFEEKEAFEKLLIVSYFLLKKHNIIMISDAGLSEESIMNFKIVIVEIIKQMKNKSLYFVRKKYTFVNIDLK
;
A
#
# COMPACT_ATOMS: atom_id res chain seq x y z
N MET A 1 -5.67 12.34 -18.83
CA MET A 1 -5.79 12.47 -17.36
C MET A 1 -4.46 12.91 -16.76
N GLU A 2 -4.48 13.97 -15.94
CA GLU A 2 -3.35 14.43 -15.16
C GLU A 2 -3.13 13.55 -13.91
N ILE A 3 -1.88 13.20 -13.63
CA ILE A 3 -1.51 12.32 -12.52
C ILE A 3 -1.17 13.19 -11.31
N LYS A 4 -1.94 13.03 -10.24
CA LYS A 4 -1.71 13.72 -8.97
C LYS A 4 -0.47 13.12 -8.30
N LYS A 5 0.39 13.99 -7.77
CA LYS A 5 1.57 13.60 -6.98
C LYS A 5 1.18 13.42 -5.52
N GLY A 6 1.88 12.54 -4.82
CA GLY A 6 1.65 12.26 -3.42
C GLY A 6 0.83 10.99 -3.18
N PHE A 7 0.22 10.91 -2.00
CA PHE A 7 -0.72 9.86 -1.62
C PHE A 7 -2.14 10.31 -1.98
N ILE A 8 -2.87 9.47 -2.71
CA ILE A 8 -4.24 9.74 -3.14
C ILE A 8 -5.10 8.54 -2.78
N GLU A 9 -6.12 8.76 -1.97
CA GLU A 9 -7.14 7.75 -1.71
C GLU A 9 -8.30 7.92 -2.68
N ILE A 10 -8.76 6.82 -3.27
CA ILE A 10 -9.86 6.79 -4.22
C ILE A 10 -10.78 5.59 -3.96
N SER A 11 -12.02 5.68 -4.42
CA SER A 11 -12.97 4.58 -4.49
C SER A 11 -12.67 3.61 -5.64
N GLU A 12 -13.29 2.43 -5.60
CA GLU A 12 -13.25 1.48 -6.72
C GLU A 12 -13.88 2.05 -8.00
N GLU A 13 -14.92 2.90 -7.88
CA GLU A 13 -15.56 3.55 -9.03
C GLU A 13 -14.61 4.54 -9.70
N GLU A 14 -13.98 5.41 -8.92
CA GLU A 14 -12.94 6.33 -9.42
C GLU A 14 -11.79 5.56 -10.04
N CYS A 15 -11.34 4.46 -9.42
CA CYS A 15 -10.30 3.60 -9.96
C CYS A 15 -10.64 3.12 -11.38
N ARG A 16 -11.87 2.69 -11.65
CA ARG A 16 -12.28 2.21 -12.99
C ARG A 16 -12.22 3.29 -14.06
N LEU A 17 -12.39 4.56 -13.67
CA LEU A 17 -12.36 5.70 -14.59
C LEU A 17 -10.93 6.17 -14.90
N ILE A 18 -9.99 5.96 -13.96
CA ILE A 18 -8.65 6.54 -14.05
C ILE A 18 -7.54 5.53 -14.36
N VAL A 19 -7.78 4.24 -14.15
CA VAL A 19 -6.75 3.22 -14.31
C VAL A 19 -6.35 3.06 -15.78
N ASP A 20 -5.05 3.10 -16.05
CA ASP A 20 -4.47 2.87 -17.36
C ASP A 20 -3.07 2.22 -17.24
N GLU A 21 -2.40 2.02 -18.37
CA GLU A 21 -1.10 1.33 -18.47
C GLU A 21 0.06 1.99 -17.70
N ARG A 22 -0.09 3.26 -17.30
CA ARG A 22 0.94 4.00 -16.53
C ARG A 22 0.97 3.57 -15.07
N PHE A 23 -0.09 2.92 -14.59
CA PHE A 23 -0.18 2.45 -13.21
C PHE A 23 0.37 1.04 -13.04
N LEU A 24 1.35 0.90 -12.14
CA LEU A 24 1.71 -0.40 -11.63
C LEU A 24 0.67 -0.85 -10.59
N LEU A 25 -0.13 -1.85 -10.94
CA LEU A 25 -1.18 -2.39 -10.08
C LEU A 25 -0.61 -3.37 -9.05
N ILE A 26 -0.95 -3.15 -7.78
CA ILE A 26 -0.49 -3.94 -6.63
C ILE A 26 -1.71 -4.40 -5.83
N ASN A 27 -1.73 -5.67 -5.47
CA ASN A 27 -2.75 -6.32 -4.65
C ASN A 27 -4.19 -6.30 -5.24
N PHE A 28 -4.34 -6.04 -6.53
CA PHE A 28 -5.66 -6.14 -7.19
C PHE A 28 -6.06 -7.59 -7.47
N PRO A 29 -7.36 -7.93 -7.51
CA PRO A 29 -7.88 -9.25 -7.89
C PRO A 29 -7.80 -9.50 -9.42
N VAL A 30 -6.77 -9.01 -10.09
CA VAL A 30 -6.52 -9.24 -11.53
C VAL A 30 -5.19 -9.96 -11.73
N LYS A 31 -5.06 -10.72 -12.82
CA LYS A 31 -3.90 -11.57 -13.10
C LYS A 31 -2.60 -10.77 -13.31
N LYS A 32 -2.71 -9.58 -13.92
CA LYS A 32 -1.56 -8.73 -14.25
C LYS A 32 -1.01 -7.94 -13.05
N ALA A 33 -1.72 -7.89 -11.93
CA ALA A 33 -1.31 -7.13 -10.76
C ALA A 33 -0.25 -7.89 -9.94
N ILE A 34 0.68 -7.14 -9.35
CA ILE A 34 1.66 -7.67 -8.42
C ILE A 34 0.94 -8.12 -7.15
N LYS A 35 1.12 -9.39 -6.77
CA LYS A 35 0.60 -9.94 -5.52
C LYS A 35 1.63 -9.71 -4.42
N VAL A 36 1.24 -8.99 -3.38
CA VAL A 36 2.15 -8.54 -2.30
C VAL A 36 2.89 -9.72 -1.68
N TYR A 37 2.17 -10.73 -1.20
CA TYR A 37 2.76 -11.91 -0.58
C TYR A 37 3.75 -12.62 -1.50
N SER A 38 3.32 -12.97 -2.72
CA SER A 38 4.19 -13.67 -3.68
C SER A 38 5.38 -12.84 -4.12
N TYR A 39 5.27 -11.51 -4.14
CA TYR A 39 6.37 -10.62 -4.49
C TYR A 39 7.35 -10.47 -3.33
N TYR A 40 6.83 -10.36 -2.10
CA TYR A 40 7.63 -10.31 -0.89
C TYR A 40 8.50 -11.56 -0.73
N GLU A 41 7.95 -12.75 -0.94
CA GLU A 41 8.71 -14.01 -0.86
C GLU A 41 9.87 -14.09 -1.86
N LYS A 42 9.79 -13.36 -2.99
CA LYS A 42 10.86 -13.30 -3.99
C LYS A 42 11.98 -12.32 -3.62
N LEU A 43 11.75 -11.41 -2.67
CA LEU A 43 12.80 -10.51 -2.18
C LEU A 43 13.81 -11.31 -1.36
N LYS A 44 15.10 -11.03 -1.56
CA LYS A 44 16.17 -11.62 -0.75
C LYS A 44 16.07 -11.09 0.68
N ASN A 45 16.42 -11.91 1.69
CA ASN A 45 16.35 -11.50 3.11
C ASN A 45 17.13 -10.21 3.39
N LYS A 46 18.36 -10.08 2.86
CA LYS A 46 19.14 -8.84 2.98
C LYS A 46 18.44 -7.61 2.40
N GLU A 47 17.65 -7.80 1.34
CA GLU A 47 16.88 -6.72 0.72
C GLU A 47 15.68 -6.33 1.58
N LYS A 48 14.96 -7.32 2.13
CA LYS A 48 13.89 -7.10 3.11
C LYS A 48 14.41 -6.31 4.32
N GLU A 49 15.50 -6.77 4.95
CA GLU A 49 16.15 -6.11 6.09
C GLU A 49 16.58 -4.67 5.79
N SER A 50 17.18 -4.44 4.62
CA SER A 50 17.58 -3.10 4.17
C SER A 50 16.37 -2.19 3.99
N LEU A 51 15.31 -2.67 3.34
CA LEU A 51 14.08 -1.90 3.12
C LEU A 51 13.40 -1.56 4.43
N THR A 52 13.27 -2.52 5.34
CA THR A 52 12.75 -2.29 6.69
C THR A 52 13.55 -1.22 7.41
N SER A 53 14.88 -1.30 7.37
CA SER A 53 15.76 -0.31 8.01
C SER A 53 15.62 1.09 7.41
N GLU A 54 15.47 1.20 6.08
CA GLU A 54 15.25 2.48 5.40
C GLU A 54 13.90 3.11 5.79
N ILE A 55 12.83 2.31 5.80
CA ILE A 55 11.50 2.75 6.24
C ILE A 55 11.56 3.20 7.71
N GLN A 56 12.25 2.43 8.55
CA GLN A 56 12.44 2.75 9.97
C GLN A 56 13.12 4.11 10.20
N LYS A 57 14.08 4.47 9.36
CA LYS A 57 14.76 5.77 9.41
C LYS A 57 13.94 6.93 8.86
N THR A 58 13.01 6.63 7.94
CA THR A 58 12.19 7.63 7.25
C THR A 58 11.14 8.21 8.19
N ILE A 59 10.58 7.38 9.06
CA ILE A 59 9.56 7.83 10.01
C ILE A 59 10.27 8.11 11.33
N VAL A 60 10.12 9.31 11.87
CA VAL A 60 10.50 9.59 13.27
C VAL A 60 9.46 8.87 14.13
N PHE A 61 9.66 7.58 14.38
CA PHE A 61 8.70 6.76 15.12
C PHE A 61 8.57 7.29 16.55
N SER A 62 7.35 7.66 16.97
CA SER A 62 7.00 7.58 18.40
C SER A 62 7.00 6.10 18.81
N LYS A 63 7.21 5.81 20.10
CA LYS A 63 7.21 4.43 20.60
C LYS A 63 5.93 3.65 20.25
N GLU A 64 4.77 4.32 20.15
CA GLU A 64 3.51 3.65 19.75
C GLU A 64 3.47 3.24 18.28
N SER A 65 4.30 3.85 17.43
CA SER A 65 4.32 3.55 16.00
C SER A 65 5.20 2.32 15.68
N LEU A 66 6.14 1.97 16.56
CA LEU A 66 6.99 0.78 16.43
C LEU A 66 6.20 -0.51 16.67
N SER A 67 5.26 -0.52 17.62
CA SER A 67 4.39 -1.67 17.87
C SER A 67 3.49 -2.00 16.67
N LEU A 68 3.24 -1.05 15.76
CA LEU A 68 2.48 -1.30 14.52
C LEU A 68 3.22 -2.22 13.54
N PHE A 69 4.55 -2.28 13.60
CA PHE A 69 5.35 -3.21 12.80
C PHE A 69 5.36 -4.62 13.38
N GLU A 70 5.20 -4.76 14.70
CA GLU A 70 5.28 -6.05 15.38
C GLU A 70 4.02 -6.90 15.22
N GLU A 71 2.86 -6.28 14.94
CA GLU A 71 1.58 -7.01 15.06
C GLU A 71 0.99 -7.58 13.77
N LYS A 72 1.44 -7.21 12.54
CA LYS A 72 0.72 -7.66 11.32
C LYS A 72 1.63 -7.95 10.12
N GLU A 73 1.87 -9.23 9.90
CA GLU A 73 2.57 -9.79 8.73
C GLU A 73 2.03 -9.22 7.39
N ALA A 74 0.71 -9.02 7.27
CA ALA A 74 0.09 -8.46 6.07
C ALA A 74 0.49 -6.99 5.81
N PHE A 75 0.51 -6.17 6.88
CA PHE A 75 0.89 -4.77 6.81
C PHE A 75 2.36 -4.61 6.46
N GLU A 76 3.25 -5.35 7.14
CA GLU A 76 4.69 -5.30 6.89
C GLU A 76 5.00 -5.65 5.42
N LYS A 77 4.45 -6.76 4.93
CA LYS A 77 4.65 -7.21 3.54
C LYS A 77 4.15 -6.17 2.54
N LEU A 78 2.96 -5.62 2.75
CA LEU A 78 2.40 -4.58 1.89
C LEU A 78 3.31 -3.36 1.85
N LEU A 79 3.77 -2.93 3.01
CA LEU A 79 4.60 -1.75 3.14
C LEU A 79 5.97 -1.91 2.47
N ILE A 80 6.66 -3.01 2.76
CA ILE A 80 7.99 -3.29 2.17
C ILE A 80 7.89 -3.40 0.65
N VAL A 81 6.90 -4.14 0.13
CA VAL A 81 6.70 -4.28 -1.31
C VAL A 81 6.35 -2.93 -1.95
N SER A 82 5.45 -2.16 -1.35
CA SER A 82 5.05 -0.86 -1.88
C SER A 82 6.24 0.11 -1.91
N TYR A 83 6.99 0.20 -0.82
CA TYR A 83 8.18 1.05 -0.74
C TYR A 83 9.23 0.66 -1.78
N PHE A 84 9.52 -0.63 -1.91
CA PHE A 84 10.44 -1.13 -2.93
C PHE A 84 10.02 -0.77 -4.35
N LEU A 85 8.73 -0.92 -4.67
CA LEU A 85 8.20 -0.58 -5.98
C LEU A 85 8.19 0.93 -6.23
N LEU A 86 7.91 1.77 -5.21
CA LEU A 86 8.02 3.22 -5.31
C LEU A 86 9.45 3.70 -5.60
N LYS A 87 10.48 2.98 -5.16
CA LYS A 87 11.87 3.30 -5.53
C LYS A 87 12.11 3.13 -7.03
N LYS A 88 11.41 2.19 -7.68
CA LYS A 88 11.59 1.83 -9.10
C LYS A 88 10.59 2.47 -10.05
N HIS A 89 9.40 2.79 -9.57
CA HIS A 89 8.29 3.31 -10.35
C HIS A 89 7.84 4.65 -9.78
N ASN A 90 7.41 5.57 -10.64
CA ASN A 90 6.92 6.86 -10.19
C ASN A 90 5.45 6.80 -9.74
N ILE A 91 4.72 5.79 -10.20
CA ILE A 91 3.27 5.72 -10.06
C ILE A 91 2.90 4.29 -9.77
N ILE A 92 2.29 4.06 -8.61
CA ILE A 92 1.72 2.78 -8.25
C ILE A 92 0.28 2.95 -7.81
N MET A 93 -0.51 1.90 -7.96
CA MET A 93 -1.88 1.83 -7.46
C MET A 93 -2.03 0.55 -6.65
N ILE A 94 -2.57 0.68 -5.44
CA ILE A 94 -2.69 -0.40 -4.46
C ILE A 94 -4.16 -0.59 -4.12
N SER A 95 -4.65 -1.83 -4.17
CA SER A 95 -5.98 -2.17 -3.63
C SER A 95 -5.89 -2.69 -2.20
N ASP A 96 -6.85 -2.28 -1.38
CA ASP A 96 -7.03 -2.76 -0.01
C ASP A 96 -7.65 -4.16 0.11
N ALA A 97 -7.87 -4.86 -1.01
CA ALA A 97 -8.49 -6.17 -1.02
C ALA A 97 -7.74 -7.17 -0.12
N GLY A 98 -8.47 -7.79 0.81
CA GLY A 98 -7.93 -8.78 1.74
C GLY A 98 -7.16 -8.18 2.92
N LEU A 99 -7.17 -6.85 3.12
CA LEU A 99 -6.60 -6.20 4.29
C LEU A 99 -7.68 -5.94 5.35
N SER A 100 -7.30 -6.02 6.63
CA SER A 100 -8.15 -5.53 7.72
C SER A 100 -8.10 -4.01 7.81
N GLU A 101 -9.16 -3.39 8.33
CA GLU A 101 -9.24 -1.93 8.54
C GLU A 101 -8.04 -1.39 9.33
N GLU A 102 -7.60 -2.12 10.35
CA GLU A 102 -6.43 -1.73 11.14
C GLU A 102 -5.13 -1.78 10.32
N SER A 103 -4.94 -2.80 9.48
CA SER A 103 -3.78 -2.88 8.59
C SER A 103 -3.78 -1.74 7.57
N ILE A 104 -4.97 -1.38 7.07
CA ILE A 104 -5.16 -0.25 6.15
C ILE A 104 -4.79 1.07 6.85
N MET A 105 -5.27 1.28 8.07
CA MET A 105 -4.99 2.49 8.84
C MET A 105 -3.49 2.64 9.12
N ASN A 106 -2.84 1.58 9.60
CA ASN A 106 -1.41 1.57 9.87
C ASN A 106 -0.60 1.82 8.60
N PHE A 107 -0.96 1.17 7.49
CA PHE A 107 -0.34 1.40 6.19
C PHE A 107 -0.43 2.85 5.76
N LYS A 108 -1.61 3.47 5.86
CA LYS A 108 -1.83 4.86 5.48
C LYS A 108 -0.96 5.84 6.27
N ILE A 109 -0.89 5.67 7.58
CA ILE A 109 -0.08 6.53 8.45
C ILE A 109 1.38 6.55 7.98
N VAL A 110 1.93 5.35 7.75
CA VAL A 110 3.33 5.20 7.39
C VAL A 110 3.61 5.63 5.95
N ILE A 111 2.80 5.20 4.99
CA ILE A 111 3.08 5.40 3.57
C ILE A 111 2.94 6.88 3.16
N VAL A 112 2.08 7.64 3.84
CA VAL A 112 1.94 9.08 3.61
C VAL A 112 3.25 9.80 3.95
N GLU A 113 3.87 9.47 5.08
CA GLU A 113 5.16 10.07 5.48
C GLU A 113 6.29 9.68 4.53
N ILE A 114 6.33 8.42 4.10
CA ILE A 114 7.28 7.95 3.08
C ILE A 114 7.12 8.76 1.79
N ILE A 115 5.89 8.86 1.27
CA ILE A 115 5.62 9.53 -0.01
C ILE A 115 5.95 11.03 0.05
N LYS A 116 5.73 11.72 1.18
CA LYS A 116 6.13 13.12 1.36
C LYS A 116 7.63 13.32 1.17
N GLN A 117 8.46 12.34 1.56
CA GLN A 117 9.91 12.38 1.40
C GLN A 117 10.37 11.95 0.00
N MET A 118 9.57 11.14 -0.69
CA MET A 118 9.85 10.69 -2.06
C MET A 118 9.30 11.68 -3.09
N LYS A 119 10.12 12.66 -3.50
CA LYS A 119 9.75 13.63 -4.55
C LYS A 119 9.30 12.92 -5.84
N ASN A 120 8.26 13.46 -6.48
CA ASN A 120 7.70 12.98 -7.75
C ASN A 120 7.12 11.54 -7.74
N LYS A 121 6.73 11.02 -6.58
CA LYS A 121 6.00 9.76 -6.49
C LYS A 121 4.50 9.97 -6.34
N SER A 122 3.75 9.03 -6.89
CA SER A 122 2.29 8.96 -6.82
C SER A 122 1.88 7.57 -6.34
N LEU A 123 1.13 7.51 -5.26
CA LEU A 123 0.51 6.29 -4.76
C LEU A 123 -0.99 6.50 -4.69
N TYR A 124 -1.71 5.72 -5.48
CA TYR A 124 -3.16 5.68 -5.47
C TYR A 124 -3.63 4.48 -4.64
N PHE A 125 -4.28 4.74 -3.52
CA PHE A 125 -4.81 3.73 -2.62
C PHE A 125 -6.31 3.57 -2.87
N VAL A 126 -6.70 2.41 -3.39
CA VAL A 126 -8.08 2.10 -3.78
C VAL A 126 -8.79 1.43 -2.62
N ARG A 127 -9.80 2.11 -2.08
CA ARG A 127 -10.64 1.62 -0.99
C ARG A 127 -11.84 0.85 -1.53
N LYS A 128 -12.04 -0.37 -1.04
CA LYS A 128 -13.35 -1.01 -1.06
C LYS A 128 -14.14 -0.55 0.15
N LYS A 129 -15.16 0.28 -0.07
CA LYS A 129 -16.18 0.51 0.98
C LYS A 129 -17.11 -0.70 0.99
N TYR A 130 -17.01 -1.54 2.01
CA TYR A 130 -18.02 -2.56 2.26
C TYR A 130 -19.26 -1.89 2.85
N THR A 131 -20.36 -1.87 2.12
CA THR A 131 -21.69 -1.65 2.69
C THR A 131 -22.15 -2.98 3.28
N PHE A 132 -22.21 -3.06 4.61
CA PHE A 132 -22.83 -4.19 5.29
C PHE A 132 -24.31 -4.19 4.95
N VAL A 133 -24.79 -5.28 4.36
CA VAL A 133 -26.22 -5.52 4.19
C VAL A 133 -26.69 -6.20 5.47
N ASN A 134 -27.55 -5.54 6.24
CA ASN A 134 -28.26 -6.22 7.32
C ASN A 134 -29.18 -7.27 6.67
N ILE A 135 -28.83 -8.53 6.84
CA ILE A 135 -29.69 -9.64 6.48
C ILE A 135 -30.48 -9.96 7.74
N ASP A 136 -31.74 -9.51 7.79
CA ASP A 136 -32.69 -9.99 8.79
C ASP A 136 -32.97 -11.47 8.51
N LEU A 137 -32.26 -12.35 9.21
CA LEU A 137 -32.56 -13.77 9.23
C LEU A 137 -33.82 -13.95 10.09
N LYS A 138 -34.97 -14.04 9.42
CA LYS A 138 -36.24 -14.48 10.02
C LYS A 138 -36.25 -16.00 10.20
#